data_AF-A0A955G5C4-F1
#
_entry.id   AF-A0A955G5C4-F1
#
_cell.length_a   1.000
_cell.length_b   1.000
_cell.length_c   1.000
_cell.angle_alpha   90.00
_cell.angle_beta   90.00
_cell.angle_gamma   90.00
#
_symmetry.space_group_name_H-M   'P 1'
#
loop_
_entity.id
_entity.type
_entity.pdbx_description
1 polymer ?
#
loop_
_entity_poly.entity_id
_entity_poly.type
_entity_poly.pdbx_seq_one_letter_code
_entity_poly.pdbx_strand_id
1 'polypeptide(L)'
;MSYVVSPQKKNKSNKKVYIILAILLMFTALFMAWWLFILSSEPEQQAIEQTQVVQEEPAVEEQTETFPDLQPVVDNWVDSHPGTYSVIITDRTGEILAQSNPNQVFFAASLYKLFVAYEGYRKIDDGTYSSGEVLQGGRTVGQCLDVMIRDSDSPCGEAMMADLGQQYLTEKMEEYGLKNTSLNGIQTTALDSALILQKIYGGVGLTAASREAYLDSMKTQDSEFRRGLPSGFVESAVYNKVGWNLDKEWHDSAIVELKDGRVIIVSVLTTSAGYRSIAGFGQALEQALQ
;
A
#
# COMPACT_ATOMS: atom_id res chain seq x y z
N MET A 1 94.98 18.52 41.08
CA MET A 1 94.51 18.09 39.75
C MET A 1 94.01 16.66 39.90
N SER A 2 92.69 16.47 40.01
CA SER A 2 92.08 15.14 40.15
C SER A 2 90.88 15.07 39.21
N TYR A 3 90.96 14.13 38.27
CA TYR A 3 89.95 13.86 37.25
C TYR A 3 88.71 13.22 37.88
N VAL A 4 87.52 13.77 37.58
CA VAL A 4 86.23 13.11 37.83
C VAL A 4 85.77 12.47 36.52
N VAL A 5 85.71 11.13 36.51
CA VAL A 5 85.17 10.34 35.41
C VAL A 5 83.63 10.33 35.52
N SER A 6 82.96 10.75 34.45
CA SER A 6 81.49 10.66 34.31
C SER A 6 81.09 9.33 33.65
N PRO A 7 80.05 8.61 34.12
CA PRO A 7 79.65 7.36 33.49
C PRO A 7 78.90 7.60 32.17
N GLN A 8 79.37 6.95 31.10
CA GLN A 8 78.67 6.90 29.81
C GLN A 8 77.29 6.23 29.94
N LYS A 9 76.24 6.94 29.53
CA LYS A 9 74.91 6.37 29.30
C LYS A 9 74.98 5.37 28.14
N LYS A 10 74.83 4.08 28.44
CA LYS A 10 74.63 3.02 27.42
C LYS A 10 73.40 3.34 26.57
N ASN A 11 73.60 3.52 25.27
CA ASN A 11 72.52 3.61 24.29
C ASN A 11 71.76 2.27 24.26
N LYS A 12 70.52 2.26 24.76
CA LYS A 12 69.66 1.07 24.67
C LYS A 12 69.32 0.85 23.20
N SER A 13 69.93 -0.21 22.65
CA SER A 13 69.78 -0.69 21.28
C SER A 13 68.33 -0.63 20.76
N ASN A 14 68.14 -0.01 19.59
CA ASN A 14 66.89 0.15 18.83
C ASN A 14 66.29 -1.17 18.30
N LYS A 15 66.65 -2.32 18.88
CA LYS A 15 66.18 -3.66 18.47
C LYS A 15 64.65 -3.77 18.43
N LYS A 16 63.92 -3.09 19.32
CA LYS A 16 62.45 -3.12 19.33
C LYS A 16 61.82 -2.47 18.10
N VAL A 17 62.42 -1.41 17.57
CA VAL A 17 61.92 -0.71 16.37
C VAL A 17 62.12 -1.56 15.12
N TYR A 18 63.27 -2.22 15.00
CA TYR A 18 63.54 -3.14 13.90
C TYR A 18 62.67 -4.40 13.94
N ILE A 19 62.33 -4.89 15.13
CA ILE A 19 61.39 -6.02 15.28
C ILE A 19 59.97 -5.62 14.83
N ILE A 20 59.49 -4.43 15.21
CA ILE A 20 58.17 -3.94 14.80
C ILE A 20 58.10 -3.72 13.28
N LEU A 21 59.14 -3.13 12.68
CA LEU A 21 59.21 -2.94 11.22
C LEU A 21 59.29 -4.28 10.46
N ALA A 22 60.01 -5.26 10.99
CA ALA A 22 60.08 -6.60 10.39
C ALA A 22 58.71 -7.32 10.46
N ILE A 23 57.97 -7.17 11.55
CA ILE A 23 56.63 -7.74 11.69
C ILE A 23 55.66 -7.09 10.70
N LEU A 24 55.67 -5.75 10.58
CA LEU A 24 54.81 -5.03 9.63
C LEU A 24 55.08 -5.44 8.17
N LEU A 25 56.35 -5.56 7.78
CA LEU A 25 56.73 -6.03 6.44
C LEU A 25 56.33 -7.48 6.18
N MET A 26 56.35 -8.32 7.21
CA MET A 26 55.88 -9.71 7.09
C MET A 26 54.36 -9.76 6.91
N PHE A 27 53.60 -8.93 7.63
CA PHE A 27 52.15 -8.86 7.46
C PHE A 27 51.75 -8.30 6.09
N THR A 28 52.44 -7.28 5.57
CA THR A 28 52.14 -6.77 4.22
C THR A 28 52.49 -7.77 3.14
N ALA A 29 53.60 -8.52 3.27
CA ALA A 29 53.96 -9.59 2.35
C ALA A 29 52.95 -10.75 2.39
N LEU A 30 52.48 -11.14 3.58
CA LEU A 30 51.44 -12.17 3.73
C LEU A 30 50.10 -11.72 3.18
N PHE A 31 49.72 -10.45 3.38
CA PHE A 31 48.49 -9.90 2.83
C PHE A 31 48.55 -9.82 1.31
N MET A 32 49.70 -9.42 0.74
CA MET A 32 49.88 -9.35 -0.71
C MET A 32 49.92 -10.74 -1.35
N ALA A 33 50.51 -11.73 -0.68
CA ALA A 33 50.47 -13.13 -1.12
C ALA A 33 49.04 -13.72 -1.04
N TRP A 34 48.28 -13.39 0.02
CA TRP A 34 46.88 -13.79 0.14
C TRP A 34 45.99 -13.12 -0.91
N TRP A 35 46.24 -11.84 -1.20
CA TRP A 35 45.53 -11.10 -2.25
C TRP A 35 45.82 -11.65 -3.65
N LEU A 36 47.09 -11.99 -3.94
CA LEU A 36 47.48 -12.64 -5.19
C LEU A 36 46.92 -14.07 -5.31
N PHE A 37 46.79 -14.78 -4.20
CA PHE A 37 46.11 -16.08 -4.17
C PHE A 37 44.62 -15.93 -4.50
N ILE A 38 43.94 -14.91 -3.97
CA ILE A 38 42.53 -14.62 -4.30
C ILE A 38 42.36 -14.16 -5.76
N LEU A 39 43.30 -13.37 -6.30
CA LEU A 39 43.27 -12.95 -7.71
C LEU A 39 43.60 -14.08 -8.70
N SER A 40 44.35 -15.11 -8.27
CA SER A 40 44.70 -16.26 -9.10
C SER A 40 43.79 -17.46 -8.92
N SER A 41 42.99 -17.49 -7.85
CA SER A 41 41.88 -18.42 -7.71
C SER A 41 40.67 -17.89 -8.49
N GLU A 42 40.54 -18.27 -9.76
CA GLU A 42 39.22 -18.29 -10.37
C GLU A 42 38.33 -19.23 -9.53
N PRO A 43 37.10 -18.83 -9.16
CA PRO A 43 36.21 -19.75 -8.48
C PRO A 43 35.89 -20.87 -9.46
N GLU A 44 36.43 -22.05 -9.19
CA GLU A 44 36.07 -23.28 -9.88
C GLU A 44 34.59 -23.53 -9.59
N GLN A 45 33.71 -23.06 -10.47
CA GLN A 45 32.31 -23.45 -10.49
C GLN A 45 32.27 -24.94 -10.83
N GLN A 46 32.42 -25.77 -9.81
CA GLN A 46 31.96 -27.14 -9.87
C GLN A 46 30.45 -27.08 -10.11
N ALA A 47 30.07 -27.36 -11.35
CA ALA A 47 28.71 -27.66 -11.71
C ALA A 47 28.27 -28.87 -10.87
N ILE A 48 27.58 -28.58 -9.77
CA ILE A 48 26.76 -29.59 -9.12
C ILE A 48 25.61 -29.81 -10.10
N GLU A 49 25.71 -30.90 -10.86
CA GLU A 49 24.63 -31.45 -11.66
C GLU A 49 23.57 -31.98 -10.67
N GLN A 50 22.86 -31.07 -10.02
CA GLN A 50 21.56 -31.37 -9.46
C GLN A 50 20.65 -31.49 -10.67
N THR A 51 20.31 -32.73 -11.03
CA THR A 51 19.11 -33.01 -11.81
C THR A 51 17.91 -32.58 -10.96
N GLN A 52 17.68 -31.27 -10.89
CA GLN A 52 16.36 -30.76 -10.62
C GLN A 52 15.52 -31.22 -11.80
N VAL A 53 14.64 -32.17 -11.55
CA VAL A 53 13.42 -32.29 -12.34
C VAL A 53 12.73 -30.95 -12.13
N VAL A 54 13.03 -30.00 -13.03
CA VAL A 54 12.22 -28.81 -13.21
C VAL A 54 10.89 -29.36 -13.68
N GLN A 55 9.99 -29.64 -12.74
CA GLN A 55 8.59 -29.42 -13.05
C GLN A 55 8.53 -27.96 -13.43
N GLU A 56 8.41 -27.70 -14.74
CA GLU A 56 7.80 -26.46 -15.21
C GLU A 56 6.51 -26.33 -14.42
N GLU A 57 6.55 -25.52 -13.37
CA GLU A 57 5.35 -24.91 -12.84
C GLU A 57 4.74 -24.23 -14.06
N PRO A 58 3.52 -24.62 -14.47
CA PRO A 58 2.94 -24.07 -15.67
C PRO A 58 2.97 -22.56 -15.48
N ALA A 59 3.58 -21.85 -16.44
CA ALA A 59 3.43 -20.42 -16.53
C ALA A 59 1.93 -20.17 -16.41
N VAL A 60 1.50 -19.59 -15.29
CA VAL A 60 0.13 -19.11 -15.16
C VAL A 60 0.08 -18.00 -16.19
N GLU A 61 -0.41 -18.32 -17.39
CA GLU A 61 -0.79 -17.31 -18.36
C GLU A 61 -1.65 -16.32 -17.58
N GLU A 62 -1.15 -15.10 -17.38
CA GLU A 62 -1.97 -13.98 -16.96
C GLU A 62 -3.03 -13.84 -18.05
N GLN A 63 -4.15 -14.52 -17.86
CA GLN A 63 -5.32 -14.35 -18.69
C GLN A 63 -5.76 -12.90 -18.45
N THR A 64 -5.47 -12.03 -19.42
CA THR A 64 -5.97 -10.67 -19.43
C THR A 64 -7.49 -10.75 -19.43
N GLU A 65 -8.09 -10.31 -18.33
CA GLU A 65 -9.53 -10.24 -18.18
C GLU A 65 -10.09 -9.32 -19.28
N THR A 66 -11.02 -9.82 -20.08
CA THR A 66 -11.64 -9.01 -21.13
C THR A 66 -12.91 -8.36 -20.59
N PHE A 67 -13.06 -7.06 -20.84
CA PHE A 67 -14.23 -6.29 -20.45
C PHE A 67 -14.93 -5.67 -21.67
N PRO A 68 -16.26 -5.53 -21.65
CA PRO A 68 -16.98 -4.74 -22.64
C PRO A 68 -16.66 -3.25 -22.48
N ASP A 69 -16.98 -2.44 -23.48
CA ASP A 69 -16.85 -0.98 -23.39
C ASP A 69 -17.86 -0.42 -22.39
N LEU A 70 -17.37 0.07 -21.25
CA LEU A 70 -18.18 0.63 -20.17
C LEU A 70 -18.35 2.15 -20.27
N GLN A 71 -17.64 2.83 -21.19
CA GLN A 71 -17.67 4.28 -21.30
C GLN A 71 -19.08 4.81 -21.58
N PRO A 72 -19.91 4.20 -22.45
CA PRO A 72 -21.29 4.63 -22.65
C PRO A 72 -22.15 4.55 -21.38
N VAL A 73 -21.86 3.61 -20.47
CA VAL A 73 -22.60 3.51 -19.19
C VAL A 73 -22.25 4.68 -18.28
N VAL A 74 -20.96 5.03 -18.19
CA VAL A 74 -20.47 6.19 -17.42
C VAL A 74 -21.04 7.49 -17.99
N ASP A 75 -20.92 7.70 -19.30
CA ASP A 75 -21.37 8.93 -19.96
C ASP A 75 -22.87 9.15 -19.76
N ASN A 76 -23.68 8.11 -20.03
CA ASN A 76 -25.13 8.19 -19.83
C ASN A 76 -25.50 8.47 -18.38
N TRP A 77 -24.81 7.87 -17.40
CA TRP A 77 -25.11 8.09 -15.99
C TRP A 77 -24.77 9.52 -15.55
N VAL A 78 -23.58 10.02 -15.92
CA VAL A 78 -23.14 11.39 -15.61
C VAL A 78 -24.07 12.44 -16.24
N ASP A 79 -24.46 12.24 -17.51
CA ASP A 79 -25.31 13.19 -18.24
C ASP A 79 -26.77 13.21 -17.74
N SER A 80 -27.25 12.10 -17.17
CA SER A 80 -28.64 11.95 -16.73
C SER A 80 -28.90 12.38 -15.28
N HIS A 81 -27.86 12.68 -14.50
CA HIS A 81 -27.99 13.03 -13.08
C HIS A 81 -27.37 14.40 -12.78
N PRO A 82 -28.10 15.33 -12.16
CA PRO A 82 -27.54 16.64 -11.79
C PRO A 82 -26.45 16.47 -10.72
N GLY A 83 -25.31 17.13 -10.92
CA GLY A 83 -24.22 17.07 -9.96
C GLY A 83 -22.87 17.37 -10.58
N THR A 84 -21.82 17.28 -9.76
CA THR A 84 -20.44 17.18 -10.25
C THR A 84 -19.94 15.79 -9.92
N TYR A 85 -19.20 15.17 -10.83
CA TYR A 85 -18.78 13.78 -10.71
C TYR A 85 -17.28 13.64 -10.97
N SER A 86 -16.66 12.76 -10.20
CA SER A 86 -15.43 12.04 -10.54
C SER A 86 -15.78 10.56 -10.53
N VAL A 87 -15.63 9.90 -11.67
CA VAL A 87 -15.91 8.47 -11.84
C VAL A 87 -14.71 7.83 -12.50
N ILE A 88 -14.32 6.66 -12.00
CA ILE A 88 -13.38 5.78 -12.68
C ILE A 88 -13.77 4.33 -12.43
N ILE A 89 -13.61 3.51 -13.46
CA ILE A 89 -13.69 2.07 -13.39
C ILE A 89 -12.37 1.53 -13.93
N THR A 90 -11.71 0.68 -13.14
CA THR A 90 -10.53 -0.06 -13.57
C THR A 90 -10.74 -1.55 -13.41
N ASP A 91 -9.94 -2.36 -14.09
CA ASP A 91 -9.76 -3.76 -13.70
C ASP A 91 -8.90 -3.85 -12.42
N ARG A 92 -8.54 -5.07 -12.00
CA ARG A 92 -7.63 -5.29 -10.87
C ARG A 92 -6.18 -4.85 -11.12
N THR A 93 -5.75 -4.77 -12.38
CA THR A 93 -4.38 -4.36 -12.76
C THR A 93 -4.23 -2.84 -12.86
N GLY A 94 -5.35 -2.10 -12.79
CA GLY A 94 -5.39 -0.65 -12.86
C GLY A 94 -5.58 -0.15 -14.30
N GLU A 95 -5.83 -1.04 -15.26
CA GLU A 95 -6.25 -0.66 -16.60
C GLU A 95 -7.60 0.04 -16.52
N ILE A 96 -7.69 1.22 -17.13
CA ILE A 96 -8.90 2.05 -17.09
C ILE A 96 -9.90 1.48 -18.09
N LEU A 97 -11.05 1.04 -17.58
CA LEU A 97 -12.16 0.52 -18.38
C LEU A 97 -13.12 1.63 -18.80
N ALA A 98 -13.33 2.64 -17.96
CA ALA A 98 -14.09 3.85 -18.26
C ALA A 98 -13.87 4.93 -17.19
N GLN A 99 -14.10 6.20 -17.54
CA GLN A 99 -13.91 7.31 -16.59
C GLN A 99 -14.67 8.58 -16.97
N SER A 100 -14.91 9.45 -15.99
CA SER A 100 -15.36 10.83 -16.18
C SER A 100 -14.74 11.72 -15.11
N ASN A 101 -13.94 12.71 -15.52
CA ASN A 101 -13.20 13.62 -14.63
C ASN A 101 -12.51 12.90 -13.45
N PRO A 102 -11.69 11.86 -13.68
CA PRO A 102 -11.17 10.99 -12.63
C PRO A 102 -10.23 11.70 -11.62
N ASN A 103 -9.69 12.86 -12.01
CA ASN A 103 -8.81 13.70 -11.19
C ASN A 103 -9.53 14.89 -10.52
N GLN A 104 -10.85 15.01 -10.68
CA GLN A 104 -11.61 16.05 -9.99
C GLN A 104 -11.54 15.82 -8.48
N VAL A 105 -11.07 16.83 -7.75
CA VAL A 105 -10.88 16.77 -6.30
C VAL A 105 -12.19 17.04 -5.58
N PHE A 106 -12.49 16.23 -4.57
CA PHE A 106 -13.61 16.40 -3.64
C PHE A 106 -13.11 16.38 -2.19
N PHE A 107 -13.90 16.96 -1.28
CA PHE A 107 -13.78 16.65 0.13
C PHE A 107 -14.17 15.18 0.35
N ALA A 108 -13.24 14.36 0.83
CA ALA A 108 -13.39 12.90 0.86
C ALA A 108 -14.48 12.42 1.83
N ALA A 109 -14.88 13.23 2.81
CA ALA A 109 -15.71 12.80 3.94
C ALA A 109 -15.16 11.48 4.52
N SER A 110 -16.01 10.56 5.01
CA SER A 110 -15.56 9.29 5.58
C SER A 110 -14.80 8.35 4.63
N LEU A 111 -14.65 8.69 3.35
CA LEU A 111 -13.80 7.92 2.43
C LEU A 111 -12.31 8.02 2.82
N TYR A 112 -11.90 9.08 3.53
CA TYR A 112 -10.51 9.24 4.00
C TYR A 112 -10.02 8.05 4.84
N LYS A 113 -10.96 7.36 5.51
CA LYS A 113 -10.66 6.22 6.38
C LYS A 113 -10.04 5.06 5.60
N LEU A 114 -10.23 4.97 4.28
CA LEU A 114 -9.52 4.00 3.45
C LEU A 114 -7.99 4.19 3.52
N PHE A 115 -7.55 5.44 3.40
CA PHE A 115 -6.13 5.79 3.39
C PHE A 115 -5.50 5.60 4.77
N VAL A 116 -6.24 6.01 5.82
CA VAL A 116 -5.81 5.87 7.21
C VAL A 116 -5.75 4.39 7.62
N ALA A 117 -6.73 3.59 7.22
CA ALA A 117 -6.73 2.15 7.52
C ALA A 117 -5.57 1.44 6.85
N TYR A 118 -5.32 1.76 5.58
CA TYR A 118 -4.23 1.15 4.82
C TYR A 118 -2.89 1.38 5.51
N GLU A 119 -2.57 2.62 5.89
CA GLU A 119 -1.32 2.90 6.62
C GLU A 119 -1.32 2.27 8.01
N GLY A 120 -2.46 2.27 8.73
CA GLY A 120 -2.57 1.63 10.03
C GLY A 120 -2.28 0.12 10.01
N TYR A 121 -2.83 -0.60 9.02
CA TYR A 121 -2.51 -2.01 8.82
C TYR A 121 -1.05 -2.22 8.44
N ARG A 122 -0.47 -1.36 7.60
CA ARG A 122 0.98 -1.42 7.30
C ARG A 122 1.85 -1.26 8.53
N LYS A 123 1.45 -0.42 9.48
CA LYS A 123 2.15 -0.24 10.76
C LYS A 123 1.99 -1.42 11.71
N ILE A 124 0.88 -2.15 11.64
CA ILE A 124 0.79 -3.45 12.31
C ILE A 124 1.76 -4.44 11.65
N ASP A 125 1.76 -4.50 10.32
CA ASP A 125 2.55 -5.47 9.57
C ASP A 125 4.07 -5.24 9.67
N ASP A 126 4.51 -3.98 9.79
CA ASP A 126 5.93 -3.63 10.01
C ASP A 126 6.36 -3.67 11.49
N GLY A 127 5.42 -3.96 12.40
CA GLY A 127 5.64 -4.09 13.83
C GLY A 127 5.73 -2.76 14.59
N THR A 128 5.46 -1.62 13.94
CA THR A 128 5.38 -0.30 14.61
C THR A 128 4.20 -0.24 15.57
N TYR A 129 3.06 -0.81 15.19
CA TYR A 129 1.87 -0.94 16.04
C TYR A 129 1.63 -2.38 16.47
N SER A 130 1.12 -2.52 17.69
CA SER A 130 0.53 -3.76 18.13
C SER A 130 -0.98 -3.69 17.88
N SER A 131 -1.52 -4.67 17.14
CA SER A 131 -2.97 -4.76 16.92
C SER A 131 -3.78 -4.70 18.23
N GLY A 132 -3.21 -5.19 19.35
CA GLY A 132 -3.85 -5.24 20.66
C GLY A 132 -3.62 -4.02 21.57
N GLU A 133 -2.87 -2.99 21.16
CA GLU A 133 -2.70 -1.79 21.99
C GLU A 133 -3.93 -0.90 21.96
N VAL A 134 -4.29 -0.28 23.08
CA VAL A 134 -5.48 0.57 23.18
C VAL A 134 -5.24 1.91 22.49
N LEU A 135 -6.14 2.27 21.57
CA LEU A 135 -6.09 3.53 20.82
C LEU A 135 -7.17 4.51 21.27
N GLN A 136 -8.45 4.10 21.24
CA GLN A 136 -9.57 5.03 21.43
C GLN A 136 -10.74 4.38 22.18
N GLY A 137 -11.19 5.01 23.27
CA GLY A 137 -12.39 4.57 23.99
C GLY A 137 -12.32 3.13 24.53
N GLY A 138 -11.11 2.64 24.83
CA GLY A 138 -10.88 1.25 25.25
C GLY A 138 -10.81 0.24 24.10
N ARG A 139 -11.01 0.67 22.84
CA ARG A 139 -10.75 -0.16 21.66
C ARG A 139 -9.27 -0.17 21.33
N THR A 140 -8.82 -1.32 20.84
CA THR A 140 -7.46 -1.53 20.35
C THR A 140 -7.26 -0.95 18.95
N VAL A 141 -6.01 -0.83 18.50
CA VAL A 141 -5.69 -0.40 17.12
C VAL A 141 -6.40 -1.30 16.11
N GLY A 142 -6.30 -2.63 16.24
CA GLY A 142 -6.98 -3.57 15.34
C GLY A 142 -8.49 -3.40 15.34
N GLN A 143 -9.10 -3.21 16.51
CA GLN A 143 -10.54 -2.94 16.60
C GLN A 143 -10.92 -1.61 15.95
N CYS A 144 -10.10 -0.55 16.11
CA CYS A 144 -10.38 0.73 15.48
C CYS A 144 -10.23 0.69 13.96
N LEU A 145 -9.23 -0.02 13.43
CA LEU A 145 -9.07 -0.22 11.98
C LEU A 145 -10.28 -0.95 11.36
N ASP A 146 -10.84 -1.92 12.07
CA ASP A 146 -12.08 -2.61 11.67
C ASP A 146 -13.28 -1.66 11.66
N VAL A 147 -13.67 -1.10 12.82
CA VAL A 147 -14.94 -0.35 12.94
C VAL A 147 -14.92 0.98 12.19
N MET A 148 -13.76 1.59 11.96
CA MET A 148 -13.69 2.82 11.16
C MET A 148 -13.94 2.56 9.66
N ILE A 149 -13.73 1.33 9.19
CA ILE A 149 -14.11 0.92 7.85
C ILE A 149 -15.54 0.39 7.86
N ARG A 150 -15.83 -0.56 8.75
CA ARG A 150 -17.08 -1.32 8.81
C ARG A 150 -18.30 -0.47 9.16
N ASP A 151 -18.18 0.29 10.23
CA ASP A 151 -19.26 1.10 10.82
C ASP A 151 -19.03 2.59 10.55
N SER A 152 -17.97 2.91 9.81
CA SER A 152 -17.51 4.26 9.56
C SER A 152 -17.26 5.07 10.86
N ASP A 153 -16.92 4.41 11.98
CA ASP A 153 -16.72 5.01 13.31
C ASP A 153 -15.71 6.17 13.24
N SER A 154 -16.22 7.40 13.39
CA SER A 154 -15.40 8.60 13.31
C SER A 154 -14.41 8.75 14.47
N PRO A 155 -14.77 8.45 15.74
CA PRO A 155 -13.79 8.50 16.83
C PRO A 155 -12.54 7.65 16.59
N CYS A 156 -12.68 6.40 16.13
CA CYS A 156 -11.54 5.54 15.79
C CYS A 156 -10.77 6.08 14.57
N GLY A 157 -11.48 6.52 13.51
CA GLY A 157 -10.83 7.09 12.32
C GLY A 157 -10.03 8.36 12.61
N GLU A 158 -10.58 9.26 13.43
CA GLU A 158 -9.93 10.51 13.83
C GLU A 158 -8.75 10.25 14.78
N ALA A 159 -8.89 9.31 15.72
CA ALA A 159 -7.80 8.92 16.62
C ALA A 159 -6.63 8.31 15.84
N MET A 160 -6.91 7.38 14.91
CA MET A 160 -5.90 6.75 14.09
C MET A 160 -5.18 7.77 13.17
N MET A 161 -5.94 8.69 12.56
CA MET A 161 -5.38 9.75 11.73
C MET A 161 -4.53 10.73 12.54
N ALA A 162 -4.94 11.04 13.78
CA ALA A 162 -4.18 11.91 14.68
C ALA A 162 -2.89 11.26 15.15
N ASP A 163 -2.91 9.96 15.47
CA ASP A 163 -1.74 9.20 15.90
C ASP A 163 -0.69 9.07 14.79
N LEU A 164 -1.12 8.73 13.56
CA LEU A 164 -0.24 8.66 12.39
C LEU A 164 0.28 10.04 11.94
N GLY A 165 -0.55 11.08 12.08
CA GLY A 165 -0.27 12.44 11.64
C GLY A 165 -0.71 12.71 10.19
N GLN A 166 -1.50 13.77 9.99
CA GLN A 166 -2.08 14.11 8.68
C GLN A 166 -1.03 14.45 7.61
N GLN A 167 0.05 15.15 8.00
CA GLN A 167 1.13 15.46 7.07
C GLN A 167 1.85 14.18 6.63
N TYR A 168 2.22 13.33 7.58
CA TYR A 168 2.83 12.02 7.30
C TYR A 168 1.96 11.19 6.36
N LEU A 169 0.66 11.09 6.64
CA LEU A 169 -0.29 10.39 5.80
C LEU A 169 -0.36 10.98 4.38
N THR A 170 -0.35 12.30 4.25
CA THR A 170 -0.38 12.98 2.94
C THR A 170 0.87 12.66 2.13
N GLU A 171 2.06 12.73 2.76
CA GLU A 171 3.33 12.35 2.14
C GLU A 171 3.33 10.87 1.72
N LYS A 172 2.80 9.98 2.57
CA LYS A 172 2.67 8.56 2.25
C LYS A 172 1.72 8.31 1.08
N MET A 173 0.59 9.01 1.00
CA MET A 173 -0.31 8.88 -0.15
C MET A 173 0.39 9.29 -1.44
N GLU A 174 1.16 10.38 -1.43
CA GLU A 174 1.97 10.78 -2.59
C GLU A 174 3.02 9.73 -2.96
N GLU A 175 3.75 9.17 -1.99
CA GLU A 175 4.70 8.06 -2.19
C GLU A 175 4.02 6.82 -2.80
N TYR A 176 2.77 6.56 -2.43
CA TYR A 176 1.97 5.45 -2.97
C TYR A 176 1.39 5.73 -4.35
N GLY A 177 1.57 6.94 -4.88
CA GLY A 177 1.10 7.38 -6.20
C GLY A 177 -0.25 8.09 -6.19
N LEU A 178 -0.85 8.33 -5.01
CA LEU A 178 -2.12 9.02 -4.82
C LEU A 178 -1.90 10.52 -4.73
N LYS A 179 -1.59 11.13 -5.88
CA LYS A 179 -1.05 12.50 -5.98
C LYS A 179 -2.05 13.60 -5.63
N ASN A 180 -3.34 13.28 -5.56
CA ASN A 180 -4.42 14.24 -5.31
C ASN A 180 -5.11 13.97 -3.97
N THR A 181 -4.54 13.11 -3.12
CA THR A 181 -5.07 12.78 -1.81
C THR A 181 -4.31 13.51 -0.73
N SER A 182 -5.02 14.33 0.03
CA SER A 182 -4.47 15.05 1.17
C SER A 182 -5.30 14.79 2.41
N LEU A 183 -4.66 14.27 3.46
CA LEU A 183 -5.29 14.15 4.77
C LEU A 183 -5.24 15.49 5.51
N ASN A 184 -4.32 16.38 5.11
CA ASN A 184 -4.38 17.80 5.45
C ASN A 184 -5.40 18.52 4.56
N GLY A 185 -6.67 18.50 4.96
CA GLY A 185 -7.79 19.03 4.19
C GLY A 185 -8.84 17.97 3.80
N ILE A 186 -8.54 16.69 4.02
CA ILE A 186 -9.44 15.54 3.82
C ILE A 186 -10.02 15.58 2.40
N GLN A 187 -9.14 15.50 1.40
CA GLN A 187 -9.46 15.57 -0.02
C GLN A 187 -8.90 14.37 -0.77
N THR A 188 -9.59 13.96 -1.84
CA THR A 188 -9.15 12.89 -2.74
C THR A 188 -9.88 12.99 -4.08
N THR A 189 -9.61 12.04 -4.98
CA THR A 189 -10.22 11.88 -6.31
C THR A 189 -10.73 10.45 -6.49
N ALA A 190 -11.52 10.20 -7.53
CA ALA A 190 -11.92 8.84 -7.86
C ALA A 190 -10.72 7.98 -8.27
N LEU A 191 -9.75 8.57 -9.01
CA LEU A 191 -8.51 7.87 -9.38
C LEU A 191 -7.72 7.39 -8.16
N ASP A 192 -7.46 8.27 -7.21
CA ASP A 192 -6.67 7.91 -6.03
C ASP A 192 -7.41 6.91 -5.12
N SER A 193 -8.74 7.03 -5.05
CA SER A 193 -9.59 6.05 -4.36
C SER A 193 -9.53 4.68 -5.05
N ALA A 194 -9.52 4.62 -6.38
CA ALA A 194 -9.34 3.35 -7.08
C ALA A 194 -7.94 2.77 -6.86
N LEU A 195 -6.89 3.61 -6.83
CA LEU A 195 -5.51 3.18 -6.58
C LEU A 195 -5.31 2.60 -5.17
N ILE A 196 -5.94 3.16 -4.12
CA ILE A 196 -5.84 2.55 -2.79
C ILE A 196 -6.55 1.20 -2.75
N LEU A 197 -7.74 1.10 -3.38
CA LEU A 197 -8.50 -0.14 -3.47
C LEU A 197 -7.73 -1.23 -4.22
N GLN A 198 -7.02 -0.85 -5.27
CA GLN A 198 -6.13 -1.75 -5.99
C GLN A 198 -5.04 -2.31 -5.08
N LYS A 199 -4.38 -1.45 -4.30
CA LYS A 199 -3.33 -1.90 -3.36
C LYS A 199 -3.90 -2.81 -2.28
N ILE A 200 -5.06 -2.48 -1.73
CA ILE A 200 -5.77 -3.31 -0.75
C ILE A 200 -6.10 -4.68 -1.37
N TYR A 201 -6.73 -4.69 -2.54
CA TYR A 201 -7.10 -5.94 -3.22
C TYR A 201 -5.89 -6.77 -3.62
N GLY A 202 -4.82 -6.16 -4.11
CA GLY A 202 -3.58 -6.85 -4.45
C GLY A 202 -2.70 -7.25 -3.26
N GLY A 203 -3.03 -6.79 -2.04
CA GLY A 203 -2.19 -7.01 -0.85
C GLY A 203 -0.84 -6.31 -0.92
N VAL A 204 -0.73 -5.20 -1.66
CA VAL A 204 0.54 -4.52 -1.89
C VAL A 204 1.05 -3.93 -0.60
N GLY A 205 2.05 -4.58 -0.01
CA GLY A 205 2.64 -4.22 1.28
C GLY A 205 1.68 -4.34 2.45
N LEU A 206 0.70 -5.25 2.36
CA LEU A 206 -0.06 -5.77 3.49
C LEU A 206 0.28 -7.25 3.65
N THR A 207 0.27 -7.76 4.88
CA THR A 207 0.24 -9.20 5.12
C THR A 207 -1.09 -9.79 4.65
N ALA A 208 -1.13 -11.10 4.39
CA ALA A 208 -2.38 -11.77 4.03
C ALA A 208 -3.48 -11.57 5.09
N ALA A 209 -3.11 -11.60 6.38
CA ALA A 209 -4.03 -11.39 7.49
C ALA A 209 -4.59 -9.96 7.53
N SER A 210 -3.74 -8.95 7.38
CA SER A 210 -4.18 -7.54 7.34
C SER A 210 -5.04 -7.26 6.12
N ARG A 211 -4.68 -7.79 4.95
CA ARG A 211 -5.51 -7.72 3.74
C ARG A 211 -6.89 -8.35 3.97
N GLU A 212 -6.95 -9.55 4.53
CA GLU A 212 -8.20 -10.26 4.79
C GLU A 212 -9.09 -9.50 5.77
N ALA A 213 -8.54 -9.03 6.89
CA ALA A 213 -9.27 -8.23 7.87
C ALA A 213 -9.83 -6.94 7.26
N TYR A 214 -9.04 -6.27 6.41
CA TYR A 214 -9.46 -5.06 5.73
C TYR A 214 -10.60 -5.33 4.73
N LEU A 215 -10.45 -6.36 3.88
CA LEU A 215 -11.50 -6.74 2.93
C LEU A 215 -12.77 -7.18 3.67
N ASP A 216 -12.69 -7.93 4.77
CA ASP A 216 -13.88 -8.28 5.55
C ASP A 216 -14.60 -7.04 6.10
N SER A 217 -13.86 -6.06 6.62
CA SER A 217 -14.43 -4.79 7.09
C SER A 217 -15.16 -4.04 5.97
N MET A 218 -14.65 -4.10 4.74
CA MET A 218 -15.27 -3.49 3.56
C MET A 218 -16.50 -4.26 3.04
N LYS A 219 -16.53 -5.58 3.23
CA LYS A 219 -17.59 -6.46 2.74
C LYS A 219 -18.77 -6.56 3.71
N THR A 220 -18.48 -6.61 5.00
CA THR A 220 -19.44 -7.01 6.02
C THR A 220 -19.83 -5.80 6.85
N GLN A 221 -20.71 -4.96 6.29
CA GLN A 221 -21.13 -3.67 6.85
C GLN A 221 -22.65 -3.63 7.11
N ASP A 222 -23.06 -2.73 8.00
CA ASP A 222 -24.48 -2.43 8.20
C ASP A 222 -25.15 -1.88 6.93
N SER A 223 -26.46 -2.12 6.84
CA SER A 223 -27.25 -1.82 5.64
C SER A 223 -27.14 -0.37 5.17
N GLU A 224 -26.91 0.59 6.07
CA GLU A 224 -26.80 2.01 5.72
C GLU A 224 -25.59 2.34 4.84
N PHE A 225 -24.48 1.60 4.99
CA PHE A 225 -23.24 1.77 4.22
C PHE A 225 -23.25 0.97 2.91
N ARG A 226 -24.25 0.11 2.70
CA ARG A 226 -24.38 -0.76 1.52
C ARG A 226 -25.42 -0.30 0.50
N ARG A 227 -26.00 0.89 0.69
CA ARG A 227 -27.11 1.42 -0.14
C ARG A 227 -26.69 1.94 -1.52
N GLY A 228 -25.40 2.14 -1.76
CA GLY A 228 -24.86 2.61 -3.04
C GLY A 228 -24.52 1.46 -3.98
N LEU A 229 -23.25 1.36 -4.38
CA LEU A 229 -22.75 0.33 -5.30
C LEU A 229 -23.15 -1.10 -4.88
N PRO A 230 -23.07 -1.51 -3.59
CA PRO A 230 -23.47 -2.87 -3.20
C PRO A 230 -24.94 -3.20 -3.44
N SER A 231 -25.83 -2.21 -3.50
CA SER A 231 -27.25 -2.44 -3.83
C SER A 231 -27.50 -2.51 -5.33
N GLY A 232 -26.57 -2.01 -6.15
CA GLY A 232 -26.63 -2.08 -7.61
C GLY A 232 -26.08 -3.39 -8.17
N PHE A 233 -24.98 -3.89 -7.59
CA PHE A 233 -24.37 -5.17 -7.93
C PHE A 233 -24.96 -6.29 -7.07
N VAL A 234 -26.00 -6.96 -7.55
CA VAL A 234 -26.75 -7.98 -6.80
C VAL A 234 -26.27 -9.41 -7.03
N GLU A 235 -25.50 -9.65 -8.09
CA GLU A 235 -24.90 -10.96 -8.40
C GLU A 235 -23.41 -11.04 -8.00
N SER A 236 -22.81 -9.91 -7.66
CA SER A 236 -21.38 -9.76 -7.42
C SER A 236 -21.05 -9.56 -5.93
N ALA A 237 -19.85 -9.93 -5.50
CA ALA A 237 -19.38 -9.59 -4.17
C ALA A 237 -18.79 -8.18 -4.17
N VAL A 238 -19.23 -7.32 -3.24
CA VAL A 238 -18.84 -5.91 -3.22
C VAL A 238 -18.19 -5.54 -1.89
N TYR A 239 -16.97 -5.01 -1.98
CA TYR A 239 -16.16 -4.53 -0.87
C TYR A 239 -16.08 -3.01 -0.99
N ASN A 240 -16.87 -2.26 -0.23
CA ASN A 240 -16.99 -0.82 -0.44
C ASN A 240 -16.60 0.01 0.79
N LYS A 241 -16.31 1.28 0.55
CA LYS A 241 -16.34 2.31 1.57
C LYS A 241 -17.05 3.53 1.00
N VAL A 242 -17.96 4.05 1.81
CA VAL A 242 -18.71 5.27 1.55
C VAL A 242 -18.13 6.47 2.28
N GLY A 243 -18.36 7.65 1.72
CA GLY A 243 -18.15 8.94 2.37
C GLY A 243 -19.31 9.87 2.04
N TRP A 244 -19.95 10.47 3.04
CA TRP A 244 -20.99 11.47 2.78
C TRP A 244 -20.86 12.64 3.73
N ASN A 245 -21.31 13.79 3.26
CA ASN A 245 -21.43 15.00 4.05
C ASN A 245 -22.83 15.56 3.82
N LEU A 246 -23.75 15.09 4.65
CA LEU A 246 -25.20 15.35 4.54
C LEU A 246 -25.68 15.02 3.11
N ASP A 247 -26.43 15.93 2.50
CA ASP A 247 -26.95 15.81 1.13
C ASP A 247 -26.03 16.43 0.07
N LYS A 248 -24.86 16.95 0.48
CA LYS A 248 -23.95 17.66 -0.42
C LYS A 248 -23.03 16.69 -1.15
N GLU A 249 -22.15 16.00 -0.43
CA GLU A 249 -21.25 15.00 -0.98
C GLU A 249 -21.77 13.59 -0.68
N TRP A 250 -21.76 12.74 -1.70
CA TRP A 250 -22.05 11.31 -1.58
C TRP A 250 -21.01 10.56 -2.40
N HIS A 251 -20.26 9.68 -1.75
CA HIS A 251 -19.14 8.95 -2.34
C HIS A 251 -19.30 7.47 -2.03
N ASP A 252 -18.94 6.64 -2.98
CA ASP A 252 -18.85 5.20 -2.81
C ASP A 252 -17.72 4.68 -3.69
N SER A 253 -16.78 3.96 -3.10
CA SER A 253 -15.67 3.33 -3.82
C SER A 253 -15.60 1.88 -3.42
N ALA A 254 -15.57 1.00 -4.42
CA ALA A 254 -15.73 -0.43 -4.21
C ALA A 254 -14.83 -1.26 -5.11
N ILE A 255 -14.40 -2.40 -4.57
CA ILE A 255 -13.93 -3.55 -5.34
C ILE A 255 -15.15 -4.44 -5.58
N VAL A 256 -15.33 -4.88 -6.82
CA VAL A 256 -16.43 -5.76 -7.24
C VAL A 256 -15.84 -7.02 -7.83
N GLU A 257 -16.05 -8.15 -7.15
CA GLU A 257 -15.74 -9.48 -7.67
C GLU A 257 -16.98 -9.99 -8.40
N LEU A 258 -16.90 -10.03 -9.73
CA LEU A 258 -17.97 -10.50 -10.60
C LEU A 258 -18.15 -12.01 -10.44
N LYS A 259 -19.35 -12.49 -10.75
CA LYS A 259 -19.74 -13.90 -10.63
C LYS A 259 -18.87 -14.86 -11.46
N ASP A 260 -18.29 -14.36 -12.55
CA ASP A 260 -17.39 -15.11 -13.44
C ASP A 260 -15.91 -15.04 -13.03
N GLY A 261 -15.60 -14.39 -11.90
CA GLY A 261 -14.26 -14.29 -11.33
C GLY A 261 -13.47 -13.06 -11.78
N ARG A 262 -13.97 -12.27 -12.74
CA ARG A 262 -13.36 -10.98 -13.07
C ARG A 262 -13.50 -9.99 -11.92
N VAL A 263 -12.59 -9.02 -11.85
CA VAL A 263 -12.57 -8.02 -10.77
C VAL A 263 -12.46 -6.62 -11.36
N ILE A 264 -13.39 -5.76 -10.97
CA ILE A 264 -13.33 -4.32 -11.27
C ILE A 264 -13.26 -3.50 -9.98
N ILE A 265 -12.70 -2.31 -10.09
CA ILE A 265 -12.71 -1.29 -9.05
C ILE A 265 -13.53 -0.12 -9.58
N VAL A 266 -14.54 0.29 -8.82
CA VAL A 266 -15.44 1.39 -9.18
C VAL A 266 -15.32 2.46 -8.11
N SER A 267 -14.92 3.67 -8.47
CA SER A 267 -14.91 4.81 -7.55
C SER A 267 -15.79 5.93 -8.08
N VAL A 268 -16.77 6.33 -7.28
CA VAL A 268 -17.72 7.41 -7.58
C VAL A 268 -17.65 8.45 -6.47
N LEU A 269 -17.16 9.64 -6.83
CA LEU A 269 -17.20 10.81 -5.96
C LEU A 269 -18.12 11.85 -6.61
N THR A 270 -19.08 12.37 -5.87
CA THR A 270 -20.05 13.31 -6.40
C THR A 270 -20.52 14.35 -5.39
N THR A 271 -20.92 15.51 -5.93
CA THR A 271 -21.83 16.43 -5.27
C THR A 271 -23.23 16.31 -5.89
N SER A 272 -24.25 16.28 -5.02
CA SER A 272 -25.68 16.27 -5.39
C SER A 272 -26.27 14.96 -5.94
N ALA A 273 -25.50 13.87 -6.07
CA ALA A 273 -26.05 12.55 -6.40
C ALA A 273 -26.07 11.62 -5.18
N GLY A 274 -27.25 11.41 -4.59
CA GLY A 274 -27.42 10.52 -3.44
C GLY A 274 -27.26 9.03 -3.76
N TYR A 275 -27.21 8.19 -2.72
CA TYR A 275 -26.96 6.74 -2.82
C TYR A 275 -27.85 6.01 -3.84
N ARG A 276 -29.11 6.44 -4.06
CA ARG A 276 -30.01 5.80 -5.04
C ARG A 276 -29.50 5.93 -6.48
N SER A 277 -28.92 7.08 -6.81
CA SER A 277 -28.30 7.30 -8.11
C SER A 277 -27.09 6.37 -8.31
N ILE A 278 -26.25 6.27 -7.28
CA ILE A 278 -25.08 5.39 -7.26
C ILE A 278 -25.48 3.91 -7.35
N ALA A 279 -26.55 3.50 -6.68
CA ALA A 279 -27.09 2.13 -6.80
C ALA A 279 -27.59 1.84 -8.23
N GLY A 280 -28.29 2.79 -8.86
CA GLY A 280 -28.70 2.67 -10.26
C GLY A 280 -27.52 2.56 -11.22
N PHE A 281 -26.43 3.29 -10.95
CA PHE A 281 -25.18 3.15 -11.69
C PHE A 281 -24.57 1.75 -11.56
N GLY A 282 -24.47 1.23 -10.33
CA GLY A 282 -23.99 -0.13 -10.08
C GLY A 282 -24.83 -1.18 -10.83
N GLN A 283 -26.16 -1.00 -10.87
CA GLN A 283 -27.05 -1.89 -11.63
C GLN A 283 -26.79 -1.83 -13.14
N ALA A 284 -26.61 -0.63 -13.70
CA ALA A 284 -26.30 -0.46 -15.12
C ALA A 284 -24.93 -1.06 -15.49
N LEU A 285 -23.95 -0.95 -14.60
CA LEU A 285 -22.65 -1.60 -14.75
C LEU A 285 -22.76 -3.12 -14.72
N GLU A 286 -23.45 -3.69 -13.73
CA GLU A 286 -23.61 -5.15 -13.63
C GLU A 286 -24.28 -5.72 -14.89
N GLN A 287 -25.30 -5.05 -15.42
CA GLN A 287 -25.96 -5.44 -16.68
C GLN A 287 -25.01 -5.37 -17.88
N ALA A 288 -24.15 -4.37 -17.97
CA ALA A 288 -23.21 -4.24 -19.07
C ALA A 288 -22.07 -5.26 -19.00
N LEU A 289 -21.78 -5.79 -17.81
CA LEU A 289 -20.69 -6.75 -17.56
C LEU A 289 -21.10 -8.22 -17.75
N GLN A 290 -22.40 -8.53 -17.80
CA GLN A 290 -22.95 -9.86 -18.10
C GLN A 290 -22.76 -10.25 -19.58
#